data_AF-A0A2R6HB61-F1
#
_entry.id   AF-A0A2R6HB61-F1
#
_cell.length_a   1.000
_cell.length_b   1.000
_cell.length_c   1.000
_cell.angle_alpha   90.00
_cell.angle_beta   90.00
_cell.angle_gamma   90.00
#
_symmetry.space_group_name_H-M   'P 1'
#
loop_
_entity.id
_entity.type
_entity.pdbx_description
1 polymer ?
#
loop_
_entity_poly.entity_id
_entity_poly.type
_entity_poly.pdbx_seq_one_letter_code
_entity_poly.pdbx_strand_id
1 'polypeptide(L)'
;MPAKVTSRASEYRVIDRFPGGVGWIAHPEETMQRASHALVADGTSGTTAAGNDGGGDAGSGADGESDVDAESGVDESGAGGGETEVGADRAVWVVDPVDAAGIDELIAEYGTVAGVVVLSSYHRRDADALARRHGVAVHLPRDMRGVAAELHAPVERFDGALADTGYELLAVSTRPGWQEFALYDGTTLVASDSVGTAPVWLTGAERLGVLLLVRPFPPRAAFAGLEPDRILVGHGAGVFEDAAGALADALAGSRRRFPRALVENGRAEARSVLAALCT
;
A
#
# COMPACT_ATOMS: atom_id res chain seq x y z
N MET A 1 -15.75 14.91 -16.82
CA MET A 1 -15.51 14.00 -15.70
C MET A 1 -15.61 14.78 -14.40
N PRO A 2 -16.38 14.30 -13.40
CA PRO A 2 -16.36 14.89 -12.08
C PRO A 2 -14.94 14.80 -11.49
N ALA A 3 -14.58 15.76 -10.63
CA ALA A 3 -13.33 15.66 -9.87
C ALA A 3 -13.45 14.57 -8.79
N LYS A 4 -14.58 14.60 -8.06
CA LYS A 4 -14.96 13.74 -6.94
C LYS A 4 -16.47 13.47 -6.98
N VAL A 5 -16.89 12.27 -6.62
CA VAL A 5 -18.26 11.86 -6.31
C VAL A 5 -18.33 11.50 -4.82
N THR A 6 -19.36 11.96 -4.12
CA THR A 6 -19.53 11.76 -2.67
C THR A 6 -20.60 10.73 -2.31
N SER A 7 -21.44 10.34 -3.28
CA SER A 7 -22.39 9.25 -3.10
C SER A 7 -21.68 7.90 -3.16
N ARG A 8 -22.12 6.93 -2.35
CA ARG A 8 -21.65 5.54 -2.41
C ARG A 8 -21.77 4.97 -3.83
N ALA A 9 -20.74 4.28 -4.31
CA ALA A 9 -20.75 3.67 -5.64
C ALA A 9 -21.59 2.38 -5.68
N SER A 10 -22.26 2.14 -6.80
CA SER A 10 -23.02 0.90 -7.06
C SER A 10 -22.18 -0.23 -7.63
N GLU A 11 -20.97 0.08 -8.11
CA GLU A 11 -20.00 -0.85 -8.67
C GLU A 11 -18.59 -0.36 -8.37
N TYR A 12 -17.58 -1.18 -8.68
CA TYR A 12 -16.18 -0.82 -8.57
C TYR A 12 -15.38 -1.47 -9.69
N ARG A 13 -14.19 -0.93 -9.96
CA ARG A 13 -13.20 -1.56 -10.83
C ARG A 13 -12.03 -2.07 -10.00
N VAL A 14 -11.79 -3.38 -10.02
CA VAL A 14 -10.53 -3.95 -9.54
C VAL A 14 -9.42 -3.43 -10.45
N ILE A 15 -8.37 -2.86 -9.85
CA ILE A 15 -7.21 -2.31 -10.58
C ILE A 15 -6.01 -3.23 -10.48
N ASP A 16 -5.84 -3.90 -9.33
CA ASP A 16 -4.65 -4.68 -9.02
C ASP A 16 -5.04 -5.95 -8.27
N ARG A 17 -4.41 -7.08 -8.58
CA ARG A 17 -4.44 -8.30 -7.76
C ARG A 17 -3.03 -8.87 -7.66
N PHE A 18 -2.60 -9.19 -6.45
CA PHE A 18 -1.28 -9.75 -6.18
C PHE A 18 -1.35 -10.69 -4.96
N PRO A 19 -0.34 -11.52 -4.69
CA PRO A 19 -0.40 -12.49 -3.60
C PRO A 19 -0.76 -11.88 -2.23
N GLY A 20 -0.27 -10.66 -1.97
CA GLY A 20 -0.50 -9.94 -0.71
C GLY A 20 -1.73 -9.02 -0.71
N GLY A 21 -2.60 -9.02 -1.73
CA GLY A 21 -3.78 -8.14 -1.69
C GLY A 21 -4.46 -7.81 -3.01
N VAL A 22 -5.33 -6.80 -2.93
CA VAL A 22 -6.15 -6.29 -4.03
C VAL A 22 -6.35 -4.78 -3.93
N GLY A 23 -6.37 -4.12 -5.08
CA GLY A 23 -6.70 -2.70 -5.21
C GLY A 23 -7.99 -2.48 -6.01
N TRP A 24 -8.77 -1.46 -5.65
CA TRP A 24 -9.97 -1.06 -6.41
C TRP A 24 -10.14 0.45 -6.51
N ILE A 25 -10.97 0.86 -7.49
CA ILE A 25 -11.49 2.22 -7.63
C ILE A 25 -13.02 2.14 -7.69
N ALA A 26 -13.69 2.79 -6.75
CA ALA A 26 -15.16 2.84 -6.69
C ALA A 26 -15.78 3.71 -7.81
N HIS A 27 -15.11 4.81 -8.18
CA HIS A 27 -15.55 5.74 -9.21
C HIS A 27 -14.49 5.89 -10.31
N PRO A 28 -14.35 4.91 -11.23
CA PRO A 28 -13.31 4.90 -12.25
C PRO A 28 -13.39 6.08 -13.23
N GLU A 29 -14.55 6.72 -13.34
CA GLU A 29 -14.85 7.91 -14.14
C GLU A 29 -14.44 9.23 -13.50
N GLU A 30 -14.08 9.23 -12.21
CA GLU A 30 -13.54 10.41 -11.54
C GLU A 30 -12.15 10.75 -12.05
N THR A 31 -11.88 12.05 -12.11
CA THR A 31 -10.54 12.55 -12.49
C THR A 31 -9.47 12.14 -11.49
N MET A 32 -9.82 12.07 -10.19
CA MET A 32 -8.89 11.68 -9.14
C MET A 32 -8.56 10.19 -9.14
N GLN A 33 -9.41 9.32 -9.68
CA GLN A 33 -9.22 7.86 -9.64
C GLN A 33 -8.81 7.36 -8.24
N ARG A 34 -9.60 7.72 -7.22
CA ARG A 34 -9.32 7.37 -5.81
C ARG A 34 -9.25 5.86 -5.65
N ALA A 35 -8.06 5.36 -5.40
CA ALA A 35 -7.75 3.95 -5.25
C ALA A 35 -7.63 3.57 -3.78
N SER A 36 -8.08 2.36 -3.48
CA SER A 36 -8.11 1.76 -2.15
C SER A 36 -7.51 0.38 -2.23
N HIS A 37 -6.90 -0.08 -1.13
CA HIS A 37 -6.15 -1.33 -1.10
C HIS A 37 -6.53 -2.17 0.10
N ALA A 38 -6.65 -3.48 -0.10
CA ALA A 38 -6.76 -4.46 0.97
C ALA A 38 -5.47 -5.29 0.97
N LEU A 39 -4.76 -5.28 2.10
CA LEU A 39 -3.45 -5.91 2.29
C LEU A 39 -3.59 -7.11 3.22
N VAL A 40 -3.09 -8.26 2.80
CA VAL A 40 -2.99 -9.43 3.65
C VAL A 40 -1.79 -9.26 4.57
N ALA A 41 -2.00 -9.42 5.87
CA ALA A 41 -0.91 -9.53 6.82
C ALA A 41 -0.38 -10.97 6.79
N ASP A 42 0.86 -11.15 6.37
CA ASP A 42 1.56 -12.41 6.60
C ASP A 42 1.96 -12.40 8.07
N GLY A 43 1.16 -13.04 8.93
CA GLY A 43 1.46 -13.15 10.34
C GLY A 43 2.91 -13.63 10.49
N THR A 44 3.77 -12.82 11.09
CA THR A 44 5.18 -13.18 11.22
C THR A 44 5.27 -14.45 12.07
N SER A 45 5.39 -15.62 11.43
CA SER A 45 5.94 -16.80 12.10
C SER A 45 7.36 -16.42 12.49
N GLY A 46 7.52 -16.05 13.76
CA GLY A 46 8.73 -15.47 14.29
C GLY A 46 9.95 -16.31 13.94
N THR A 47 10.83 -15.77 13.10
CA THR A 47 12.22 -16.19 13.09
C THR A 47 12.93 -15.33 14.13
N THR A 48 12.98 -15.83 15.37
CA THR A 48 13.96 -15.35 16.34
C THR A 48 15.34 -15.58 15.73
N ALA A 49 16.00 -14.50 15.31
CA ALA A 49 17.43 -14.51 15.10
C ALA A 49 18.07 -14.84 16.46
N ALA A 50 18.45 -16.10 16.64
CA ALA A 50 19.30 -16.52 17.73
C ALA A 50 20.59 -15.70 17.64
N GLY A 51 20.90 -14.97 18.71
CA GLY A 51 22.18 -14.33 18.88
C GLY A 51 23.29 -15.36 18.75
N ASN A 52 24.34 -14.99 18.03
CA ASN A 52 25.59 -15.74 18.04
C ASN A 52 26.66 -14.83 18.65
N ASP A 53 26.99 -15.09 19.90
CA ASP A 53 28.07 -14.52 20.68
C ASP A 53 29.24 -15.53 20.80
N GLY A 54 30.44 -15.09 20.37
CA GLY A 54 31.74 -15.75 20.62
C GLY A 54 32.03 -16.94 19.68
N GLY A 55 33.17 -17.08 19.01
CA GLY A 55 34.54 -16.67 19.34
C GLY A 55 35.37 -17.95 19.55
N GLY A 56 36.33 -18.27 18.66
CA GLY A 56 37.28 -19.36 18.90
C GLY A 56 37.95 -19.95 17.66
N ASP A 57 39.28 -19.95 17.68
CA ASP A 57 40.28 -20.21 16.64
C ASP A 57 40.65 -21.70 16.41
N ALA A 58 41.22 -21.95 15.22
CA ALA A 58 42.18 -22.98 14.75
C ALA A 58 41.95 -24.50 14.95
N GLY A 59 42.14 -25.25 13.85
CA GLY A 59 42.51 -26.67 13.89
C GLY A 59 42.44 -27.41 12.55
N SER A 60 43.60 -27.75 12.00
CA SER A 60 43.87 -28.44 10.72
C SER A 60 43.49 -29.94 10.66
N GLY A 61 43.24 -30.45 9.44
CA GLY A 61 43.85 -31.70 8.95
C GLY A 61 42.94 -32.85 8.47
N ALA A 62 43.16 -33.22 7.20
CA ALA A 62 43.16 -34.56 6.59
C ALA A 62 41.83 -35.30 6.25
N ASP A 63 41.56 -35.34 4.94
CA ASP A 63 41.51 -36.51 4.02
C ASP A 63 40.84 -37.82 4.48
N GLY A 64 39.90 -38.32 3.68
CA GLY A 64 39.42 -39.71 3.73
C GLY A 64 38.15 -39.97 2.92
N GLU A 65 38.33 -40.38 1.66
CA GLU A 65 37.30 -40.98 0.80
C GLU A 65 36.67 -42.25 1.41
N SER A 66 35.39 -42.49 1.15
CA SER A 66 34.90 -43.82 0.70
C SER A 66 33.46 -43.74 0.20
N ASP A 67 33.29 -44.24 -1.02
CA ASP A 67 32.02 -44.63 -1.64
C ASP A 67 31.40 -45.84 -0.94
N VAL A 68 30.06 -45.89 -0.90
CA VAL A 68 29.30 -47.14 -0.95
C VAL A 68 27.89 -46.91 -1.51
N ASP A 69 27.56 -47.76 -2.46
CA ASP A 69 26.33 -47.83 -3.25
C ASP A 69 25.07 -48.28 -2.48
N ALA A 70 23.94 -48.08 -3.19
CA ALA A 70 22.84 -49.02 -3.37
C ALA A 70 21.56 -48.93 -2.49
N GLU A 71 20.53 -48.39 -3.16
CA GLU A 71 19.24 -49.04 -3.52
C GLU A 71 18.05 -49.15 -2.54
N SER A 72 16.89 -49.04 -3.22
CA SER A 72 15.51 -49.44 -2.87
C SER A 72 14.74 -48.47 -1.96
N GLY A 73 13.49 -48.07 -2.21
CA GLY A 73 12.50 -48.37 -3.24
C GLY A 73 11.11 -48.08 -2.65
N VAL A 74 10.12 -47.77 -3.52
CA VAL A 74 8.65 -47.97 -3.30
C VAL A 74 8.02 -47.01 -2.24
N ASP A 75 6.86 -46.35 -2.36
CA ASP A 75 5.64 -46.53 -3.16
C ASP A 75 4.82 -45.21 -3.22
N GLU A 76 4.03 -45.12 -4.29
CA GLU A 76 2.65 -44.64 -4.45
C GLU A 76 1.97 -43.45 -3.72
N SER A 77 1.26 -42.71 -4.58
CA SER A 77 -0.12 -42.21 -4.44
C SER A 77 -0.38 -40.92 -3.68
N GLY A 78 -1.13 -40.03 -4.33
CA GLY A 78 -1.69 -38.84 -3.70
C GLY A 78 -1.92 -37.72 -4.70
N ALA A 79 -3.02 -37.80 -5.44
CA ALA A 79 -3.52 -36.67 -6.23
C ALA A 79 -3.74 -35.46 -5.30
N GLY A 80 -2.83 -34.49 -5.36
CA GLY A 80 -2.98 -33.20 -4.71
C GLY A 80 -3.95 -32.35 -5.51
N GLY A 81 -5.25 -32.57 -5.31
CA GLY A 81 -6.26 -31.56 -5.62
C GLY A 81 -5.93 -30.33 -4.78
N GLY A 82 -5.45 -29.28 -5.45
CA GLY A 82 -5.26 -27.97 -4.83
C GLY A 82 -6.61 -27.38 -4.47
N GLU A 83 -7.13 -27.78 -3.31
CA GLU A 83 -8.16 -27.03 -2.62
C GLU A 83 -7.43 -25.85 -1.97
N THR A 84 -7.51 -24.68 -2.63
CA THR A 84 -7.21 -23.40 -2.00
C THR A 84 -8.00 -23.31 -0.70
N GLU A 85 -7.29 -23.40 0.42
CA GLU A 85 -7.82 -23.13 1.75
C GLU A 85 -8.52 -21.77 1.70
N VAL A 86 -9.83 -21.76 1.91
CA VAL A 86 -10.63 -20.54 1.99
C VAL A 86 -10.15 -19.78 3.23
N GLY A 87 -9.49 -18.64 3.00
CA GLY A 87 -8.66 -17.91 3.96
C GLY A 87 -9.40 -17.20 5.10
N ALA A 88 -10.21 -17.91 5.87
CA ALA A 88 -10.94 -17.34 7.01
C ALA A 88 -10.02 -16.83 8.14
N ASP A 89 -8.76 -17.28 8.21
CA ASP A 89 -7.81 -16.94 9.27
C ASP A 89 -6.81 -15.82 8.93
N ARG A 90 -6.83 -15.29 7.69
CA ARG A 90 -5.90 -14.23 7.31
C ARG A 90 -6.46 -12.86 7.69
N ALA A 91 -5.66 -12.07 8.40
CA ALA A 91 -5.99 -10.70 8.75
C ALA A 91 -5.77 -9.78 7.54
N VAL A 92 -6.78 -8.98 7.20
CA VAL A 92 -6.73 -8.03 6.08
C VAL A 92 -6.83 -6.59 6.60
N TRP A 93 -5.91 -5.75 6.14
CA TRP A 93 -5.85 -4.33 6.46
C TRP A 93 -6.29 -3.50 5.27
N VAL A 94 -7.31 -2.66 5.46
CA VAL A 94 -7.87 -1.87 4.36
C VAL A 94 -7.35 -0.45 4.43
N VAL A 95 -6.64 0.01 3.40
CA VAL A 95 -5.97 1.31 3.34
C VAL A 95 -6.74 2.31 2.48
N ASP A 96 -7.00 3.50 3.05
CA ASP A 96 -7.67 4.65 2.41
C ASP A 96 -8.96 4.27 1.63
N PRO A 97 -9.94 3.57 2.25
CA PRO A 97 -11.07 2.99 1.51
C PRO A 97 -12.04 4.02 0.94
N VAL A 98 -12.45 3.81 -0.31
CA VAL A 98 -13.68 4.35 -0.88
C VAL A 98 -14.67 3.20 -1.07
N ASP A 99 -15.87 3.33 -0.49
CA ASP A 99 -16.86 2.27 -0.41
C ASP A 99 -17.62 2.10 -1.73
N ALA A 100 -17.96 0.85 -2.05
CA ALA A 100 -18.80 0.48 -3.17
C ALA A 100 -19.61 -0.78 -2.83
N ALA A 101 -20.71 -1.03 -3.53
CA ALA A 101 -21.39 -2.31 -3.42
C ALA A 101 -20.47 -3.44 -3.91
N GLY A 102 -20.40 -4.55 -3.17
CA GLY A 102 -19.63 -5.74 -3.55
C GLY A 102 -18.17 -5.78 -3.07
N ILE A 103 -17.68 -4.75 -2.35
CA ILE A 103 -16.27 -4.72 -1.89
C ILE A 103 -16.03 -5.64 -0.69
N ASP A 104 -17.05 -5.90 0.13
CA ASP A 104 -16.89 -6.78 1.29
C ASP A 104 -16.65 -8.22 0.81
N GLU A 105 -17.35 -8.64 -0.24
CA GLU A 105 -17.15 -9.93 -0.91
C GLU A 105 -15.76 -10.02 -1.54
N LEU A 106 -15.29 -8.93 -2.19
CA LEU A 106 -13.93 -8.85 -2.74
C LEU A 106 -12.87 -9.03 -1.66
N ILE A 107 -13.02 -8.33 -0.53
CA ILE A 107 -12.08 -8.39 0.59
C ILE A 107 -12.09 -9.79 1.24
N ALA A 108 -13.27 -10.40 1.36
CA ALA A 108 -13.43 -11.75 1.93
C ALA A 108 -12.70 -12.85 1.13
N GLU A 109 -12.38 -12.62 -0.15
CA GLU A 109 -11.50 -13.52 -0.92
C GLU A 109 -10.09 -13.63 -0.32
N TYR A 110 -9.64 -12.58 0.40
CA TYR A 110 -8.30 -12.47 0.98
C TYR A 110 -8.27 -12.77 2.47
N GLY A 111 -9.35 -12.46 3.19
CA GLY A 111 -9.52 -12.83 4.60
C GLY A 111 -10.47 -11.91 5.36
N THR A 112 -10.31 -11.86 6.68
CA THR A 112 -11.17 -11.06 7.56
C THR A 112 -10.54 -9.69 7.83
N VAL A 113 -11.33 -8.63 7.73
CA VAL A 113 -10.86 -7.27 8.03
C VAL A 113 -10.42 -7.19 9.48
N ALA A 114 -9.15 -6.83 9.71
CA ALA A 114 -8.57 -6.64 11.03
C ALA A 114 -8.54 -5.15 11.44
N GLY A 115 -8.45 -4.24 10.47
CA GLY A 115 -8.41 -2.81 10.70
C GLY A 115 -8.48 -2.00 9.41
N VAL A 116 -8.86 -0.73 9.54
CA VAL A 116 -8.88 0.23 8.44
C VAL A 116 -7.82 1.29 8.67
N VAL A 117 -6.92 1.52 7.72
CA VAL A 117 -5.81 2.47 7.84
C VAL A 117 -6.10 3.72 7.03
N VAL A 118 -5.86 4.89 7.61
CA VAL A 118 -5.87 6.17 6.87
C VAL A 118 -4.47 6.77 6.89
N LEU A 119 -3.89 6.96 5.71
CA LEU A 119 -2.51 7.39 5.53
C LEU A 119 -2.38 8.85 5.07
N SER A 120 -3.46 9.49 4.61
CA SER A 120 -3.50 10.93 4.36
C SER A 120 -4.62 11.62 5.15
N SER A 121 -4.38 12.85 5.61
CA SER A 121 -5.42 13.68 6.24
C SER A 121 -6.58 14.02 5.30
N TYR A 122 -6.41 13.85 3.99
CA TYR A 122 -7.48 14.01 2.99
C TYR A 122 -8.15 12.69 2.60
N HIS A 123 -7.70 11.56 3.18
CA HIS A 123 -8.13 10.22 2.83
C HIS A 123 -9.06 9.55 3.85
N ARG A 124 -9.66 10.33 4.78
CA ARG A 124 -10.72 9.82 5.68
C ARG A 124 -11.75 9.00 4.91
N ARG A 125 -12.15 9.49 3.72
CA ARG A 125 -13.00 8.79 2.74
C ARG A 125 -14.15 8.04 3.44
N ASP A 126 -14.29 6.74 3.20
CA ASP A 126 -15.31 5.89 3.81
C ASP A 126 -14.75 5.02 4.95
N ALA A 127 -13.60 5.40 5.52
CA ALA A 127 -12.94 4.62 6.56
C ALA A 127 -13.83 4.39 7.78
N ASP A 128 -14.57 5.42 8.21
CA ASP A 128 -15.52 5.30 9.33
C ASP A 128 -16.62 4.28 9.05
N ALA A 129 -17.24 4.38 7.87
CA ALA A 129 -18.34 3.51 7.47
C ALA A 129 -17.88 2.06 7.34
N LEU A 130 -16.73 1.83 6.73
CA LEU A 130 -16.15 0.50 6.56
C LEU A 130 -15.76 -0.11 7.91
N ALA A 131 -15.04 0.63 8.76
CA ALA A 131 -14.60 0.16 10.07
C ALA A 131 -15.79 -0.23 10.96
N ARG A 132 -16.85 0.60 10.97
CA ARG A 132 -18.09 0.30 11.70
C ARG A 132 -18.82 -0.93 11.14
N ARG A 133 -18.84 -1.10 9.80
CA ARG A 133 -19.47 -2.25 9.14
C ARG A 133 -18.80 -3.57 9.52
N HIS A 134 -17.48 -3.56 9.70
CA HIS A 134 -16.68 -4.73 10.10
C HIS A 134 -16.43 -4.84 11.60
N GLY A 135 -16.82 -3.84 12.40
CA GLY A 135 -16.61 -3.85 13.85
C GLY A 135 -15.16 -3.69 14.29
N VAL A 136 -14.32 -3.05 13.47
CA VAL A 136 -12.88 -2.86 13.71
C VAL A 136 -12.53 -1.39 13.97
N ALA A 137 -11.28 -1.12 14.37
CA ALA A 137 -10.78 0.22 14.55
C ALA A 137 -10.31 0.88 13.23
N VAL A 138 -10.33 2.21 13.21
CA VAL A 138 -9.58 3.02 12.25
C VAL A 138 -8.21 3.33 12.84
N HIS A 139 -7.16 2.91 12.13
CA HIS A 139 -5.77 3.10 12.51
C HIS A 139 -5.21 4.35 11.83
N LEU A 140 -4.72 5.27 12.67
CA LEU A 140 -4.12 6.53 12.24
C LEU A 140 -2.65 6.56 12.65
N PRO A 141 -1.74 7.01 11.77
CA PRO A 141 -0.40 7.39 12.18
C PRO A 141 -0.43 8.31 13.40
N ARG A 142 0.43 8.06 14.39
CA ARG A 142 0.44 8.78 15.68
C ARG A 142 0.46 10.30 15.50
N ASP A 143 1.21 10.78 14.52
CA ASP A 143 1.37 12.21 14.26
C ASP A 143 0.24 12.83 13.43
N MET A 144 -0.71 12.03 12.91
CA MET A 144 -1.85 12.52 12.14
C MET A 144 -2.90 13.18 13.04
N ARG A 145 -3.18 14.46 12.78
CA ARG A 145 -4.12 15.30 13.54
C ARG A 145 -5.35 15.67 12.71
N GLY A 146 -6.43 16.04 13.38
CA GLY A 146 -7.68 16.50 12.75
C GLY A 146 -8.64 15.37 12.40
N VAL A 147 -8.16 14.29 11.77
CA VAL A 147 -9.01 13.20 11.26
C VAL A 147 -9.81 12.47 12.35
N ALA A 148 -9.18 12.18 13.50
CA ALA A 148 -9.80 11.37 14.56
C ALA A 148 -11.11 11.97 15.11
N ALA A 149 -11.26 13.30 15.09
CA ALA A 149 -12.45 13.97 15.62
C ALA A 149 -13.70 13.78 14.72
N GLU A 150 -13.49 13.34 13.48
CA GLU A 150 -14.54 13.11 12.48
C GLU A 150 -14.90 11.63 12.32
N LEU A 151 -14.37 10.76 13.19
CA LEU A 151 -14.59 9.31 13.18
C LEU A 151 -15.49 8.92 14.35
N HIS A 152 -16.41 8.00 14.08
CA HIS A 152 -17.32 7.39 15.04
C HIS A 152 -16.92 5.95 15.38
N ALA A 153 -16.16 5.27 14.52
CA ALA A 153 -15.48 4.02 14.85
C ALA A 153 -14.42 4.23 15.95
N PRO A 154 -14.03 3.18 16.69
CA PRO A 154 -12.84 3.23 17.55
C PRO A 154 -11.62 3.68 16.73
N VAL A 155 -10.78 4.52 17.32
CA VAL A 155 -9.55 5.00 16.68
C VAL A 155 -8.36 4.47 17.44
N GLU A 156 -7.47 3.80 16.73
CA GLU A 156 -6.17 3.36 17.23
C GLU A 156 -5.05 4.18 16.56
N ARG A 157 -4.02 4.50 17.33
CA ARG A 157 -2.86 5.24 16.83
C ARG A 157 -1.64 4.34 16.84
N PHE A 158 -0.85 4.41 15.78
CA PHE A 158 0.37 3.60 15.65
C PHE A 158 1.56 4.44 15.17
N ASP A 159 2.76 4.01 15.54
CA ASP A 159 4.04 4.51 15.08
C ASP A 159 4.98 3.33 14.82
N GLY A 160 6.03 3.54 14.04
CA GLY A 160 6.96 2.47 13.66
C GLY A 160 6.32 1.50 12.67
N ALA A 161 5.53 0.54 13.14
CA ALA A 161 4.93 -0.50 12.32
C ALA A 161 3.40 -0.58 12.46
N LEU A 162 2.73 -1.04 11.40
CA LEU A 162 1.30 -1.34 11.42
C LEU A 162 1.09 -2.74 12.02
N ALA A 163 0.77 -2.80 13.32
CA ALA A 163 0.56 -4.06 14.04
C ALA A 163 1.69 -5.09 13.74
N ASP A 164 1.35 -6.37 13.58
CA ASP A 164 2.30 -7.44 13.25
C ASP A 164 2.34 -7.74 11.74
N THR A 165 2.04 -6.73 10.89
CA THR A 165 1.93 -6.92 9.43
C THR A 165 3.26 -6.89 8.69
N GLY A 166 4.33 -6.44 9.35
CA GLY A 166 5.63 -6.16 8.71
C GLY A 166 5.71 -4.84 7.94
N TYR A 167 4.61 -4.09 7.81
CA TYR A 167 4.63 -2.76 7.20
C TYR A 167 5.14 -1.69 8.16
N GLU A 168 6.26 -1.07 7.82
CA GLU A 168 6.82 0.09 8.50
C GLU A 168 6.20 1.40 7.99
N LEU A 169 5.99 2.34 8.89
CA LEU A 169 5.39 3.64 8.68
C LEU A 169 6.45 4.66 8.29
N LEU A 170 6.27 5.29 7.13
CA LEU A 170 7.12 6.36 6.64
C LEU A 170 6.39 7.70 6.71
N ALA A 171 6.99 8.69 7.39
CA ALA A 171 6.45 10.05 7.39
C ALA A 171 6.81 10.78 6.09
N VAL A 172 5.80 11.09 5.27
CA VAL A 172 5.97 11.81 4.00
C VAL A 172 5.82 13.32 4.22
N SER A 173 4.79 13.73 4.95
CA SER A 173 4.56 15.10 5.40
C SER A 173 3.79 15.11 6.72
N THR A 174 4.22 15.93 7.68
CA THR A 174 3.52 16.12 8.98
C THR A 174 3.03 17.55 9.16
N ARG A 175 2.93 18.32 8.08
CA ARG A 175 2.57 19.75 8.14
C ARG A 175 1.07 19.90 8.41
N PRO A 176 0.62 20.90 9.21
CA PRO A 176 -0.80 21.05 9.59
C PRO A 176 -1.80 21.17 8.42
N GLY A 177 -1.36 21.61 7.24
CA GLY A 177 -2.22 21.72 6.05
C GLY A 177 -2.12 20.55 5.07
N TRP A 178 -1.25 19.57 5.33
CA TRP A 178 -1.10 18.36 4.51
C TRP A 178 -0.27 17.34 5.29
N GLN A 179 -0.96 16.33 5.83
CA GLN A 179 -0.33 15.22 6.54
C GLN A 179 -0.48 13.96 5.70
N GLU A 180 0.64 13.34 5.37
CA GLU A 180 0.72 12.13 4.57
C GLU A 180 1.78 11.20 5.16
N PHE A 181 1.45 9.93 5.15
CA PHE A 181 2.29 8.82 5.52
C PHE A 181 2.25 7.76 4.42
N ALA A 182 3.22 6.86 4.43
CA ALA A 182 3.27 5.69 3.57
C ALA A 182 3.57 4.45 4.41
N LEU A 183 3.29 3.27 3.87
CA LEU A 183 3.67 1.99 4.46
C LEU A 183 4.68 1.28 3.56
N TYR A 184 5.65 0.58 4.14
CA TYR A 184 6.63 -0.20 3.40
C TYR A 184 7.04 -1.47 4.16
N ASP A 185 6.93 -2.63 3.52
CA ASP A 185 7.29 -3.94 4.10
C ASP A 185 8.63 -4.51 3.57
N GLY A 186 9.39 -3.71 2.81
CA GLY A 186 10.59 -4.17 2.11
C GLY A 186 10.35 -4.57 0.64
N THR A 187 9.09 -4.79 0.23
CA THR A 187 8.68 -5.23 -1.11
C THR A 187 7.61 -4.31 -1.72
N THR A 188 6.62 -3.95 -0.93
CA THR A 188 5.42 -3.19 -1.28
C THR A 188 5.48 -1.82 -0.61
N LEU A 189 5.52 -0.76 -1.42
CA LEU A 189 5.32 0.61 -0.96
C LEU A 189 3.86 1.00 -1.16
N VAL A 190 3.18 1.46 -0.10
CA VAL A 190 1.81 2.01 -0.17
C VAL A 190 1.87 3.51 0.10
N ALA A 191 1.65 4.31 -0.93
CA ALA A 191 1.71 5.78 -0.86
C ALA A 191 0.34 6.41 -1.16
N SER A 192 -0.09 7.37 -0.36
CA SER A 192 -1.44 7.93 -0.48
C SER A 192 -1.58 8.98 -1.57
N ASP A 193 -0.89 10.12 -1.44
CA ASP A 193 -1.21 11.35 -2.17
C ASP A 193 -0.03 11.87 -3.01
N SER A 194 1.15 11.89 -2.41
CA SER A 194 2.35 12.52 -2.95
C SER A 194 2.75 11.95 -4.30
N VAL A 195 2.50 10.66 -4.53
CA VAL A 195 2.73 9.96 -5.79
C VAL A 195 1.49 9.19 -6.22
N GLY A 196 1.27 9.11 -7.53
CA GLY A 196 0.08 8.51 -8.11
C GLY A 196 0.23 8.21 -9.59
N THR A 197 -0.66 7.38 -10.11
CA THR A 197 -0.72 6.96 -11.52
C THR A 197 -2.01 7.40 -12.21
N ALA A 198 -2.92 8.05 -11.47
CA ALA A 198 -4.08 8.71 -12.06
C ALA A 198 -3.62 9.62 -13.22
N PRO A 199 -4.32 9.67 -14.36
CA PRO A 199 -3.86 10.42 -15.52
C PRO A 199 -3.52 11.89 -15.23
N VAL A 200 -4.22 12.50 -14.27
CA VAL A 200 -3.99 13.89 -13.90
C VAL A 200 -2.70 14.09 -13.08
N TRP A 201 -2.12 13.05 -12.47
CA TRP A 201 -0.81 13.09 -11.79
C TRP A 201 0.36 12.95 -12.78
N LEU A 202 0.13 12.35 -13.95
CA LEU A 202 1.17 11.97 -14.90
C LEU A 202 1.44 13.07 -15.94
N THR A 203 2.69 13.20 -16.36
CA THR A 203 3.13 14.16 -17.38
C THR A 203 4.05 13.48 -18.37
N GLY A 204 3.72 13.56 -19.66
CA GLY A 204 4.46 12.87 -20.71
C GLY A 204 4.43 11.35 -20.55
N ALA A 205 5.61 10.72 -20.44
CA ALA A 205 5.76 9.26 -20.33
C ALA A 205 5.99 8.78 -18.87
N GLU A 206 5.62 9.59 -17.88
CA GLU A 206 5.70 9.19 -16.47
C GLU A 206 4.83 7.94 -16.23
N ARG A 207 5.45 6.91 -15.63
CA ARG A 207 4.74 5.71 -15.13
C ARG A 207 4.19 5.94 -13.71
N LEU A 208 4.84 6.84 -12.97
CA LEU A 208 4.44 7.34 -11.66
C LEU A 208 4.69 8.85 -11.65
N GLY A 209 3.71 9.62 -11.17
CA GLY A 209 3.75 11.07 -11.12
C GLY A 209 3.73 11.57 -9.68
N VAL A 210 4.30 12.75 -9.47
CA VAL A 210 4.20 13.47 -8.18
C VAL A 210 3.04 14.46 -8.27
N LEU A 211 2.19 14.52 -7.24
CA LEU A 211 1.11 15.51 -7.11
C LEU A 211 1.63 16.92 -7.43
N LEU A 212 0.95 17.68 -8.28
CA LEU A 212 1.46 18.95 -8.84
C LEU A 212 1.92 19.95 -7.78
N LEU A 213 1.16 20.07 -6.68
CA LEU A 213 1.48 20.99 -5.58
C LEU A 213 2.80 20.64 -4.89
N VAL A 214 3.19 19.37 -4.95
CA VAL A 214 4.38 18.81 -4.28
C VAL A 214 5.57 18.75 -5.24
N ARG A 215 5.37 18.85 -6.56
CA ARG A 215 6.46 18.76 -7.55
C ARG A 215 7.64 19.72 -7.33
N PRO A 216 7.48 20.96 -6.81
CA PRO A 216 8.61 21.80 -6.46
C PRO A 216 9.45 21.27 -5.28
N PHE A 217 8.87 20.43 -4.41
CA PHE A 217 9.49 19.87 -3.22
C PHE A 217 9.12 18.38 -3.06
N PRO A 218 9.53 17.51 -4.02
CA PRO A 218 9.15 16.10 -3.99
C PRO A 218 9.70 15.44 -2.72
N PRO A 219 8.99 14.43 -2.16
CA PRO A 219 9.32 13.81 -0.87
C PRO A 219 10.52 12.85 -0.95
N ARG A 220 11.65 13.33 -1.46
CA ARG A 220 12.85 12.50 -1.70
C ARG A 220 13.39 11.86 -0.43
N ALA A 221 13.34 12.57 0.69
CA ALA A 221 13.87 12.07 1.96
C ALA A 221 13.02 10.91 2.51
N ALA A 222 11.69 10.99 2.37
CA ALA A 222 10.77 9.96 2.87
C ALA A 222 10.92 8.64 2.10
N PHE A 223 11.30 8.71 0.82
CA PHE A 223 11.44 7.55 -0.06
C PHE A 223 12.90 7.24 -0.41
N ALA A 224 13.87 7.78 0.33
CA ALA A 224 15.29 7.56 0.06
C ALA A 224 15.68 6.12 0.37
N GLY A 225 16.36 5.46 -0.59
CA GLY A 225 16.88 4.10 -0.41
C GLY A 225 15.83 2.99 -0.45
N LEU A 226 14.56 3.30 -0.75
CA LEU A 226 13.55 2.28 -0.97
C LEU A 226 13.75 1.64 -2.34
N GLU A 227 13.64 0.31 -2.38
CA GLU A 227 13.69 -0.49 -3.61
C GLU A 227 12.45 -1.37 -3.70
N PRO A 228 11.25 -0.79 -3.84
CA PRO A 228 10.03 -1.57 -3.89
C PRO A 228 9.95 -2.39 -5.19
N ASP A 229 9.50 -3.63 -5.06
CA ASP A 229 9.05 -4.47 -6.17
C ASP A 229 7.71 -3.96 -6.71
N ARG A 230 6.89 -3.36 -5.85
CA ARG A 230 5.59 -2.78 -6.24
C ARG A 230 5.23 -1.54 -5.43
N ILE A 231 4.48 -0.64 -6.07
CA ILE A 231 3.96 0.58 -5.46
C ILE A 231 2.46 0.62 -5.63
N LEU A 232 1.74 0.65 -4.51
CA LEU A 232 0.31 0.88 -4.45
C LEU A 232 0.08 2.37 -4.16
N VAL A 233 -0.82 3.00 -4.91
CA VAL A 233 -1.06 4.44 -4.80
C VAL A 233 -2.50 4.73 -4.41
N GLY A 234 -2.75 5.83 -3.70
CA GLY A 234 -4.11 6.27 -3.37
C GLY A 234 -4.86 6.89 -4.56
N HIS A 235 -4.18 7.09 -5.69
CA HIS A 235 -4.70 7.70 -6.91
C HIS A 235 -4.20 6.98 -8.17
N GLY A 236 -5.05 6.12 -8.77
CA GLY A 236 -4.74 5.30 -9.95
C GLY A 236 -4.37 3.85 -9.61
N ALA A 237 -3.93 3.09 -10.62
CA ALA A 237 -3.49 1.69 -10.49
C ALA A 237 -2.07 1.56 -9.90
N GLY A 238 -1.75 0.43 -9.29
CA GLY A 238 -0.41 0.14 -8.79
C GLY A 238 0.65 0.02 -9.89
N VAL A 239 1.92 0.18 -9.53
CA VAL A 239 3.08 -0.05 -10.39
C VAL A 239 3.79 -1.31 -9.93
N PHE A 240 3.87 -2.33 -10.79
CA PHE A 240 4.42 -3.65 -10.46
C PHE A 240 5.68 -4.02 -11.25
N GLU A 241 5.97 -3.31 -12.33
CA GLU A 241 7.15 -3.53 -13.15
C GLU A 241 8.16 -2.43 -12.86
N ASP A 242 9.41 -2.76 -12.54
CA ASP A 242 10.47 -1.78 -12.25
C ASP A 242 9.97 -0.63 -11.36
N ALA A 243 9.32 -0.98 -10.25
CA ALA A 243 8.61 0.01 -9.43
C ALA A 243 9.61 0.94 -8.73
N ALA A 244 10.74 0.42 -8.25
CA ALA A 244 11.88 1.21 -7.79
C ALA A 244 12.37 2.23 -8.83
N GLY A 245 12.57 1.81 -10.10
CA GLY A 245 12.95 2.71 -11.19
C GLY A 245 11.90 3.78 -11.48
N ALA A 246 10.61 3.42 -11.45
CA ALA A 246 9.51 4.36 -11.62
C ALA A 246 9.48 5.42 -10.49
N LEU A 247 9.71 5.02 -9.24
CA LEU A 247 9.79 5.93 -8.10
C LEU A 247 10.99 6.88 -8.22
N ALA A 248 12.16 6.34 -8.56
CA ALA A 248 13.37 7.12 -8.76
C ALA A 248 13.19 8.17 -9.87
N ASP A 249 12.63 7.79 -11.03
CA ASP A 249 12.34 8.74 -12.11
C ASP A 249 11.32 9.80 -11.68
N ALA A 250 10.22 9.40 -11.02
CA ALA A 250 9.19 10.33 -10.57
C ALA A 250 9.78 11.43 -9.67
N LEU A 251 10.59 11.03 -8.67
CA LEU A 251 11.19 11.95 -7.71
C LEU A 251 12.33 12.79 -8.33
N ALA A 252 13.17 12.21 -9.18
CA ALA A 252 14.27 12.92 -9.83
C ALA A 252 13.74 13.92 -10.88
N GLY A 253 12.78 13.49 -11.70
CA GLY A 253 12.20 14.27 -12.79
C GLY A 253 11.14 15.29 -12.36
N SER A 254 10.60 15.18 -11.14
CA SER A 254 9.50 15.98 -10.61
C SER A 254 9.60 17.49 -10.92
N ARG A 255 10.70 18.14 -10.50
CA ARG A 255 10.94 19.58 -10.70
C ARG A 255 11.12 19.96 -12.17
N ARG A 256 11.84 19.11 -12.92
CA ARG A 256 12.13 19.34 -14.34
C ARG A 256 10.84 19.29 -15.18
N ARG A 257 9.93 18.38 -14.84
CA ARG A 257 8.66 18.19 -15.55
C ARG A 257 7.54 19.11 -15.03
N PHE A 258 7.75 19.81 -13.92
CA PHE A 258 6.74 20.70 -13.31
C PHE A 258 6.13 21.74 -14.26
N PRO A 259 6.89 22.50 -15.08
CA PRO A 259 6.27 23.46 -15.99
C PRO A 259 5.32 22.80 -16.99
N ARG A 260 5.68 21.61 -17.49
CA ARG A 260 4.84 20.84 -18.41
C ARG A 260 3.61 20.27 -17.69
N ALA A 261 3.78 19.72 -16.49
CA ALA A 261 2.69 19.23 -15.65
C ALA A 261 1.66 20.33 -15.35
N LEU A 262 2.12 21.56 -15.10
CA LEU A 262 1.25 22.70 -14.87
C LEU A 262 0.39 23.04 -16.10
N VAL A 263 0.97 22.95 -17.31
CA VAL A 263 0.25 23.18 -18.57
C VAL A 263 -0.73 22.05 -18.87
N GLU A 264 -0.30 20.80 -18.73
CA GLU A 264 -1.12 19.62 -19.06
C GLU A 264 -2.26 19.42 -18.04
N ASN A 265 -1.97 19.51 -16.75
CA ASN A 265 -2.87 19.04 -15.69
C ASN A 265 -3.29 20.12 -14.67
N GLY A 266 -2.68 21.31 -14.68
CA GLY A 266 -2.84 22.31 -13.62
C GLY A 266 -4.28 22.67 -13.27
N ARG A 267 -5.14 22.84 -14.29
CA ARG A 267 -6.57 23.12 -14.07
C ARG A 267 -7.36 21.94 -13.51
N ALA A 268 -6.97 20.71 -13.86
CA ALA A 268 -7.65 19.52 -13.39
C ALA A 268 -7.24 19.21 -11.96
N GLU A 269 -5.94 19.27 -11.63
CA GLU A 269 -5.46 19.10 -10.25
C GLU A 269 -5.98 20.18 -9.30
N ALA A 270 -6.03 21.45 -9.72
CA ALA A 270 -6.61 22.51 -8.89
C ALA A 270 -8.09 22.23 -8.54
N ARG A 271 -8.86 21.66 -9.47
CA ARG A 271 -10.25 21.23 -9.20
C ARG A 271 -10.31 20.04 -8.26
N SER A 272 -9.39 19.08 -8.38
CA SER A 272 -9.28 17.94 -7.47
C SER A 272 -8.97 18.38 -6.03
N VAL A 273 -7.98 19.27 -5.85
CA VAL A 273 -7.63 19.82 -4.53
C VAL A 273 -8.80 20.57 -3.92
N LEU A 274 -9.50 21.42 -4.70
CA LEU A 274 -10.68 22.12 -4.21
C LEU A 274 -11.78 21.14 -3.78
N ALA A 275 -12.02 20.09 -4.56
CA ALA A 275 -13.02 19.06 -4.23
C ALA A 275 -12.64 18.25 -2.98
N ALA A 276 -11.35 18.08 -2.67
CA ALA A 276 -10.89 17.45 -1.44
C ALA A 276 -11.10 18.33 -0.19
N LEU A 277 -11.01 19.66 -0.33
CA LEU A 277 -11.20 20.62 0.75
C LEU A 277 -12.67 20.86 1.13
N CYS A 278 -13.63 20.49 0.29
CA CYS A 278 -15.07 20.74 0.48
C CYS A 278 -15.83 19.55 1.09
N THR A 279 -15.14 18.61 1.74
CA THR A 279 -15.70 17.41 2.39
C THR A 279 -15.39 17.39 3.87
#